data_AF-A0A356BF99-F1
#
_entry.id   AF-A0A356BF99-F1
#
_cell.length_a   1.000
_cell.length_b   1.000
_cell.length_c   1.000
_cell.angle_alpha   90.00
_cell.angle_beta   90.00
_cell.angle_gamma   90.00
#
_symmetry.space_group_name_H-M   'P 1'
#
loop_
_entity.id
_entity.type
_entity.pdbx_description
1 polymer ?
#
loop_
_entity_poly.entity_id
_entity_poly.type
_entity_poly.pdbx_seq_one_letter_code
_entity_poly.pdbx_strand_id
1 'polypeptide(L)'
;TMPYWANRLSLRVEVSDEAWGSDASFVRLRGRAGWIGSAGDNHRFVTRVDGGAILMETLRSLPPSLRFFAGGDNSIRGYSYETVGPRNDDGELTGGRYMLTGSLEYQYRVSGNWWLATFTDYGSAWDDTPDWVQGVGVGVRWASPVGPVRLDFAFGLDQPGGGSGFQLHFSLGPEL
;
A
#
# COMPACT_ATOMS: atom_id res chain seq x y z
N THR A 1 17.92 -9.45 12.36
CA THR A 1 16.87 -9.59 13.40
C THR A 1 15.71 -8.69 13.04
N MET A 2 14.48 -9.00 13.51
CA MET A 2 13.34 -8.10 13.30
C MET A 2 13.33 -7.01 14.38
N PRO A 3 13.13 -5.73 14.03
CA PRO A 3 13.14 -4.64 15.01
C PRO A 3 11.88 -4.68 15.90
N TYR A 4 12.05 -4.50 17.20
CA TYR A 4 10.95 -4.40 18.18
C TYR A 4 10.23 -3.05 18.15
N TRP A 5 10.94 -2.00 17.74
CA TRP A 5 10.38 -0.68 17.56
C TRP A 5 11.03 -0.02 16.35
N ALA A 6 10.24 0.70 15.56
CA ALA A 6 10.74 1.52 14.46
C ALA A 6 9.66 2.52 14.05
N ASN A 7 10.11 3.64 13.48
CA ASN A 7 9.24 4.62 12.85
C ASN A 7 9.82 4.99 11.49
N ARG A 8 8.97 5.20 10.50
CA ARG A 8 9.35 5.74 9.21
C ARG A 8 8.36 6.81 8.79
N LEU A 9 8.85 7.98 8.41
CA LEU A 9 8.06 9.02 7.77
C LEU A 9 8.76 9.43 6.47
N SER A 10 8.01 9.49 5.38
CA SER A 10 8.48 9.96 4.09
C SER A 10 7.47 10.95 3.53
N LEU A 11 7.94 12.13 3.18
CA LEU A 11 7.17 13.14 2.46
C LEU A 11 7.85 13.40 1.13
N ARG A 12 7.08 13.45 0.05
CA ARG A 12 7.56 13.74 -1.30
C ARG A 12 6.66 14.80 -1.93
N VAL A 13 7.31 15.79 -2.53
CA VAL A 13 6.67 16.85 -3.30
C VAL A 13 7.34 16.85 -4.68
N GLU A 14 6.53 16.75 -5.72
CA GLU A 14 6.95 16.82 -7.11
C GLU A 14 6.18 17.99 -7.76
N VAL A 15 6.88 18.91 -8.40
CA VAL A 15 6.30 20.10 -9.04
C VAL A 15 6.73 20.11 -10.50
N SER A 16 5.77 20.34 -11.40
CA SER A 16 5.96 20.43 -12.83
C SER A 16 5.17 21.63 -13.35
N ASP A 17 5.75 22.38 -14.28
CA ASP A 17 5.14 23.59 -14.84
C ASP A 17 5.59 23.80 -16.28
N GLU A 18 4.65 24.21 -17.15
CA GLU A 18 4.93 24.55 -18.55
C GLU A 18 5.88 25.74 -18.69
N ALA A 19 5.92 26.66 -17.70
CA ALA A 19 6.80 27.83 -17.71
C ALA A 19 8.30 27.48 -17.74
N TRP A 20 8.69 26.28 -17.33
CA TRP A 20 10.05 25.75 -17.44
C TRP A 20 10.17 24.57 -18.40
N GLY A 21 9.24 24.46 -19.35
CA GLY A 21 9.34 23.53 -20.49
C GLY A 21 8.81 22.12 -20.23
N SER A 22 7.92 21.94 -19.25
CA SER A 22 7.21 20.68 -19.07
C SER A 22 6.01 20.55 -20.03
N ASP A 23 5.59 19.33 -20.33
CA ASP A 23 4.37 19.05 -21.12
C ASP A 23 3.08 19.15 -20.29
N ALA A 24 3.20 19.26 -18.96
CA ALA A 24 2.05 19.37 -18.05
C ALA A 24 2.39 20.10 -16.75
N SER A 25 1.46 20.94 -16.28
CA SER A 25 1.56 21.61 -14.97
C SER A 25 0.83 20.84 -13.87
N PHE A 26 1.55 20.46 -12.82
CA PHE A 26 0.99 19.75 -11.66
C PHE A 26 1.84 19.87 -10.40
N VAL A 27 1.20 19.67 -9.25
CA VAL A 27 1.85 19.39 -7.98
C VAL A 27 1.41 18.01 -7.50
N ARG A 28 2.36 17.11 -7.25
CA ARG A 28 2.09 15.79 -6.69
C ARG A 28 2.67 15.69 -5.30
N LEU A 29 1.82 15.35 -4.34
CA LEU A 29 2.15 15.17 -2.94
C LEU A 29 2.00 13.69 -2.61
N ARG A 30 2.97 13.14 -1.86
CA ARG A 30 2.87 11.78 -1.30
C ARG A 30 3.45 11.74 0.10
N GLY A 31 2.68 11.18 1.03
CA GLY A 31 3.10 10.93 2.40
C GLY A 31 3.03 9.45 2.72
N ARG A 32 4.06 8.92 3.38
CA ARG A 32 4.07 7.56 3.92
C ARG A 32 4.51 7.58 5.36
N ALA A 33 3.76 6.89 6.21
CA ALA A 33 4.08 6.69 7.61
C ALA A 33 4.05 5.20 7.93
N GLY A 34 4.98 4.77 8.78
CA GLY A 34 5.13 3.41 9.22
C GLY A 34 5.55 3.37 10.69
N TRP A 35 4.95 2.47 11.45
CA TRP A 35 5.27 2.25 12.85
C TRP A 35 5.36 0.76 13.14
N ILE A 36 6.34 0.40 13.97
CA ILE A 36 6.48 -0.90 14.58
C ILE A 36 6.53 -0.69 16.09
N GLY A 37 5.75 -1.46 16.83
CA GLY A 37 5.87 -1.56 18.28
C GLY A 37 5.69 -2.99 18.76
N SER A 38 6.13 -3.25 19.98
CA SER A 38 6.04 -4.57 20.62
C SER A 38 5.51 -4.47 22.04
N ALA A 39 4.79 -5.50 22.46
CA ALA A 39 4.35 -5.69 23.84
C ALA A 39 5.03 -6.96 24.39
N GLY A 40 6.04 -6.78 25.24
CA GLY A 40 6.94 -7.86 25.62
C GLY A 40 7.70 -8.44 24.41
N ASP A 41 8.14 -9.69 24.53
CA ASP A 41 9.08 -10.27 23.55
C ASP A 41 8.41 -11.00 22.38
N ASN A 42 7.10 -11.29 22.51
CA ASN A 42 6.38 -12.19 21.62
C ASN A 42 5.23 -11.53 20.85
N HIS A 43 4.90 -10.27 21.15
CA HIS A 43 3.80 -9.55 20.50
C HIS A 43 4.35 -8.35 19.76
N ARG A 44 4.00 -8.21 18.48
CA ARG A 44 4.47 -7.13 17.63
C ARG A 44 3.33 -6.61 16.76
N PHE A 45 3.33 -5.30 16.55
CA PHE A 45 2.31 -4.57 15.83
C PHE A 45 3.01 -3.76 14.76
N VAL A 46 2.48 -3.80 13.53
CA VAL A 46 3.00 -3.04 12.40
C VAL A 46 1.84 -2.27 11.80
N THR A 47 2.02 -0.96 11.69
CA THR A 47 1.02 -0.05 11.11
C THR A 47 1.65 0.70 9.96
N ARG A 48 0.94 0.81 8.83
CA ARG A 48 1.38 1.59 7.67
C ARG A 48 0.23 2.45 7.15
N VAL A 49 0.57 3.65 6.69
CA VAL A 49 -0.33 4.57 5.98
C VAL A 49 0.41 5.17 4.79
N ASP A 50 -0.18 5.14 3.61
CA ASP A 50 0.33 5.79 2.38
C ASP A 50 -0.80 6.62 1.77
N GLY A 51 -0.55 7.90 1.56
CA GLY A 51 -1.50 8.85 1.00
C GLY A 51 -0.87 9.68 -0.09
N GLY A 52 -1.65 9.98 -1.13
CA GLY A 52 -1.21 10.76 -2.27
C GLY A 52 -2.31 11.69 -2.79
N ALA A 53 -1.89 12.85 -3.30
CA ALA A 53 -2.77 13.80 -3.95
C ALA A 53 -2.04 14.47 -5.13
N ILE A 54 -2.72 14.58 -6.26
CA ILE A 54 -2.28 15.35 -7.42
C ILE A 54 -3.16 16.60 -7.53
N LEU A 55 -2.54 17.77 -7.44
CA LEU A 55 -3.19 19.06 -7.56
C LEU A 55 -2.90 19.61 -8.95
N MET A 56 -3.94 19.68 -9.78
CA MET A 56 -3.91 20.26 -11.13
C MET A 56 -5.32 20.63 -11.58
N GLU A 57 -5.40 21.49 -12.60
CA GLU A 57 -6.67 21.91 -13.18
C GLU A 57 -7.32 20.79 -14.02
N THR A 58 -6.56 20.03 -14.83
CA THR A 58 -7.11 18.98 -15.71
C THR A 58 -6.27 17.69 -15.72
N LEU A 59 -6.85 16.55 -15.30
CA LEU A 59 -6.17 15.23 -15.25
C LEU A 59 -5.88 14.58 -16.61
N ARG A 60 -6.59 14.98 -17.68
CA ARG A 60 -6.46 14.35 -19.00
C ARG A 60 -5.05 14.46 -19.58
N SER A 61 -4.29 15.49 -19.21
CA SER A 61 -2.91 15.67 -19.65
C SER A 61 -1.89 14.91 -18.81
N LEU A 62 -2.28 14.31 -17.67
CA LEU A 62 -1.34 13.59 -16.82
C LEU A 62 -1.15 12.14 -17.29
N PRO A 63 0.08 11.72 -17.65
CA PRO A 63 0.41 10.34 -17.96
C PRO A 63 -0.04 9.36 -16.86
N PRO A 64 -0.56 8.17 -17.21
CA PRO A 64 -0.97 7.16 -16.23
C PRO A 64 0.13 6.81 -15.20
N SER A 65 1.40 6.84 -15.61
CA SER A 65 2.55 6.57 -14.74
C SER A 65 2.69 7.54 -13.55
N LEU A 66 2.07 8.72 -13.62
CA LEU A 66 2.09 9.72 -12.55
C LEU A 66 0.86 9.66 -11.64
N ARG A 67 -0.16 8.90 -12.04
CA ARG A 67 -1.40 8.70 -11.27
C ARG A 67 -1.18 7.71 -10.14
N PHE A 68 -2.14 7.65 -9.23
CA PHE A 68 -2.08 6.72 -8.12
C PHE A 68 -2.94 5.49 -8.36
N PHE A 69 -2.39 4.35 -7.96
CA PHE A 69 -3.06 3.06 -7.95
C PHE A 69 -2.85 2.43 -6.57
N ALA A 70 -3.79 1.60 -6.14
CA ALA A 70 -3.70 0.80 -4.93
C ALA A 70 -3.79 -0.71 -5.25
N GLY A 71 -3.48 -1.54 -4.26
CA GLY A 71 -3.41 -3.01 -4.38
C GLY A 71 -2.00 -3.56 -4.41
N GLY A 72 -1.82 -4.79 -3.90
CA GLY A 72 -0.53 -5.47 -3.74
C GLY A 72 0.10 -5.37 -2.34
N ASP A 73 1.28 -5.98 -2.16
CA ASP A 73 1.93 -6.28 -0.87
C ASP A 73 2.05 -5.09 0.10
N ASN A 74 2.40 -3.92 -0.42
CA ASN A 74 2.65 -2.71 0.37
C ASN A 74 1.52 -1.68 0.28
N SER A 75 0.36 -2.09 -0.21
CA SER A 75 -0.82 -1.26 -0.38
C SER A 75 -2.04 -1.96 0.24
N ILE A 76 -2.73 -2.83 -0.50
CA ILE A 76 -3.90 -3.57 -0.05
C ILE A 76 -3.72 -5.03 -0.46
N ARG A 77 -3.27 -5.89 0.47
CA ARG A 77 -3.11 -7.32 0.22
C ARG A 77 -4.48 -7.98 0.03
N GLY A 78 -4.55 -8.94 -0.88
CA GLY A 78 -5.82 -9.53 -1.33
C GLY A 78 -6.34 -8.92 -2.64
N TYR A 79 -5.71 -7.83 -3.09
CA TYR A 79 -5.85 -7.28 -4.43
C TYR A 79 -4.54 -7.44 -5.19
N SER A 80 -4.64 -7.62 -6.51
CA SER A 80 -3.49 -7.62 -7.40
C SER A 80 -2.77 -6.27 -7.40
N TYR A 81 -1.50 -6.27 -7.81
CA TYR A 81 -0.68 -5.05 -7.85
C TYR A 81 -1.32 -3.97 -8.72
N GLU A 82 -1.54 -2.79 -8.14
CA GLU A 82 -2.06 -1.60 -8.82
C GLU A 82 -3.42 -1.80 -9.55
N THR A 83 -4.28 -2.71 -9.07
CA THR A 83 -5.59 -2.96 -9.69
C THR A 83 -6.76 -2.22 -9.07
N VAL A 84 -6.55 -1.49 -7.97
CA VAL A 84 -7.57 -0.69 -7.28
C VAL A 84 -7.44 0.76 -7.73
N GLY A 85 -8.46 1.26 -8.42
CA GLY A 85 -8.54 2.63 -8.90
C GLY A 85 -9.62 2.85 -9.95
N PRO A 86 -9.79 4.11 -10.44
CA PRO A 86 -10.73 4.45 -11.49
C PRO A 86 -10.49 3.69 -12.79
N ARG A 87 -11.56 3.52 -13.56
CA ARG A 87 -11.56 2.88 -14.87
C ARG A 87 -12.29 3.74 -15.89
N ASN A 88 -11.93 3.63 -17.17
CA ASN A 88 -12.68 4.24 -18.27
C ASN A 88 -13.90 3.39 -18.66
N ASP A 89 -14.68 3.87 -19.63
CA ASP A 89 -15.88 3.18 -20.14
C ASP A 89 -15.57 1.80 -20.76
N ASP A 90 -14.32 1.60 -21.22
CA ASP A 90 -13.82 0.33 -21.75
C ASP A 90 -13.35 -0.65 -20.64
N GLY A 91 -13.41 -0.22 -19.37
CA GLY A 91 -13.02 -1.01 -18.19
C GLY A 91 -11.51 -1.02 -17.90
N GLU A 92 -10.72 -0.23 -18.62
CA GLU A 92 -9.28 -0.12 -18.44
C GLU A 92 -8.94 0.75 -17.23
N LEU A 93 -7.91 0.35 -16.46
CA LEU A 93 -7.43 1.10 -15.30
C LEU A 93 -6.80 2.43 -15.72
N THR A 94 -7.37 3.53 -15.24
CA THR A 94 -6.90 4.88 -15.54
C THR A 94 -6.11 5.50 -14.41
N GLY A 95 -6.25 4.99 -13.18
CA GLY A 95 -5.57 5.52 -11.99
C GLY A 95 -6.19 6.82 -11.48
N GLY A 96 -6.07 7.06 -10.17
CA GLY A 96 -6.72 8.17 -9.48
C GLY A 96 -5.81 9.37 -9.22
N ARG A 97 -6.43 10.54 -9.09
CA ARG A 97 -5.83 11.78 -8.57
C ARG A 97 -5.41 11.67 -7.11
N TYR A 98 -6.16 10.91 -6.33
CA TYR A 98 -5.97 10.71 -4.91
C TYR A 98 -5.80 9.22 -4.60
N MET A 99 -5.08 8.94 -3.52
CA MET A 99 -4.98 7.59 -2.98
C MET A 99 -4.77 7.67 -1.48
N LEU A 100 -5.37 6.72 -0.77
CA LEU A 100 -5.13 6.51 0.65
C LEU A 100 -5.21 5.01 0.93
N THR A 101 -4.19 4.50 1.59
CA THR A 101 -4.11 3.11 2.01
C THR A 101 -3.59 3.03 3.44
N GLY A 102 -4.14 2.10 4.20
CA GLY A 102 -3.81 1.85 5.59
C GLY A 102 -3.71 0.35 5.84
N SER A 103 -2.81 -0.04 6.74
CA SER A 103 -2.58 -1.43 7.10
C SER A 103 -2.34 -1.55 8.60
N LEU A 104 -3.00 -2.51 9.22
CA LEU A 104 -2.78 -2.94 10.60
C LEU A 104 -2.43 -4.42 10.59
N GLU A 105 -1.25 -4.75 11.12
CA GLU A 105 -0.76 -6.12 11.22
C GLU A 105 -0.35 -6.43 12.66
N TYR A 106 -0.81 -7.57 13.15
CA TYR A 106 -0.40 -8.15 14.41
C TYR A 106 0.43 -9.40 14.15
N GLN A 107 1.55 -9.52 14.86
CA GLN A 107 2.48 -10.65 14.76
C GLN A 107 2.71 -11.26 16.15
N TYR A 108 2.64 -12.59 16.22
CA TYR A 108 2.90 -13.38 17.42
C TYR A 108 4.08 -14.33 17.21
N ARG A 109 5.06 -14.30 18.10
CA ARG A 109 6.21 -15.19 18.08
C ARG A 109 5.82 -16.57 18.60
N VAL A 110 5.91 -17.57 17.73
CA VAL A 110 5.55 -18.95 18.09
C VAL A 110 6.76 -19.72 18.62
N SER A 111 7.90 -19.63 17.92
CA SER A 111 9.12 -20.32 18.31
C SER A 111 10.34 -19.73 17.61
N GLY A 112 11.44 -19.54 18.35
CA GLY A 112 12.72 -19.10 17.78
C GLY A 112 12.56 -17.86 16.91
N ASN A 113 12.80 -17.98 15.60
CA ASN A 113 12.72 -16.87 14.65
C ASN A 113 11.42 -16.84 13.82
N TRP A 114 10.42 -17.65 14.21
CA TRP A 114 9.15 -17.81 13.50
C TRP A 114 8.01 -17.07 14.19
N TRP A 115 7.26 -16.32 13.39
CA TRP A 115 6.11 -15.54 13.83
C TRP A 115 4.93 -15.82 12.92
N LEU A 116 3.74 -15.85 13.51
CA LEU A 116 2.47 -15.81 12.78
C LEU A 116 2.00 -14.38 12.71
N ALA A 117 1.36 -14.02 11.59
CA ALA A 117 0.80 -12.70 11.37
C ALA A 117 -0.68 -12.80 11.00
N THR A 118 -1.44 -11.79 11.40
CA THR A 118 -2.77 -11.49 10.89
C THR A 118 -2.85 -10.01 10.58
N PHE A 119 -3.59 -9.64 9.55
CA PHE A 119 -3.66 -8.25 9.12
C PHE A 119 -4.99 -7.89 8.48
N THR A 120 -5.25 -6.59 8.49
CA THR A 120 -6.26 -5.96 7.65
C THR A 120 -5.65 -4.75 6.96
N ASP A 121 -5.92 -4.63 5.67
CA ASP A 121 -5.55 -3.51 4.83
C ASP A 121 -6.83 -2.85 4.33
N TYR A 122 -6.84 -1.53 4.22
CA TYR A 122 -7.98 -0.75 3.77
C TYR A 122 -7.52 0.43 2.93
N GLY A 123 -8.17 0.71 1.81
CA GLY A 123 -7.76 1.83 0.98
C GLY A 123 -8.54 1.99 -0.31
N SER A 124 -8.16 3.02 -1.06
CA SER A 124 -8.73 3.35 -2.35
C SER A 124 -7.76 4.23 -3.15
N ALA A 125 -7.95 4.25 -4.47
CA ALA A 125 -7.46 5.31 -5.35
C ALA A 125 -8.66 5.86 -6.14
N TRP A 126 -8.77 7.18 -6.27
CA TRP A 126 -9.97 7.82 -6.82
C TRP A 126 -9.70 9.19 -7.45
N ASP A 127 -10.66 9.67 -8.24
CA ASP A 127 -10.68 11.03 -8.79
C ASP A 127 -11.62 11.94 -8.01
N ASP A 128 -12.91 11.58 -7.94
CA ASP A 128 -13.93 12.38 -7.27
C ASP A 128 -14.37 11.75 -5.93
N THR A 129 -14.98 10.56 -6.01
CA THR A 129 -15.48 9.83 -4.85
C THR A 129 -14.65 8.55 -4.62
N PRO A 130 -14.17 8.30 -3.39
CA PRO A 130 -13.43 7.08 -3.08
C PRO A 130 -14.34 5.86 -3.12
N ASP A 131 -13.82 4.79 -3.74
CA ASP A 131 -14.41 3.46 -3.71
C ASP A 131 -13.51 2.56 -2.85
N TRP A 132 -13.89 2.39 -1.59
CA TRP A 132 -13.04 1.78 -0.58
C TRP A 132 -13.06 0.27 -0.66
N VAL A 133 -11.89 -0.33 -0.49
CA VAL A 133 -11.73 -1.77 -0.41
C VAL A 133 -10.98 -2.21 0.82
N GLN A 134 -11.34 -3.39 1.31
CA GLN A 134 -10.69 -4.08 2.40
C GLN A 134 -10.07 -5.39 1.94
N GLY A 135 -8.86 -5.63 2.43
CA GLY A 135 -8.16 -6.89 2.33
C GLY A 135 -7.85 -7.44 3.72
N VAL A 136 -8.00 -8.74 3.93
CA VAL A 136 -7.66 -9.39 5.19
C VAL A 136 -6.81 -10.63 4.93
N GLY A 137 -6.00 -11.02 5.90
CA GLY A 137 -5.19 -12.21 5.70
C GLY A 137 -4.40 -12.65 6.91
N VAL A 138 -3.72 -13.77 6.71
CA VAL A 138 -2.81 -14.37 7.67
C VAL A 138 -1.47 -14.63 7.00
N GLY A 139 -0.42 -14.75 7.78
CA GLY A 139 0.91 -14.96 7.23
C GLY A 139 1.91 -15.55 8.21
N VAL A 140 3.08 -15.83 7.67
CA VAL A 140 4.25 -16.30 8.40
C VAL A 140 5.37 -15.28 8.20
N ARG A 141 6.09 -14.98 9.28
CA ARG A 141 7.33 -14.19 9.25
C ARG A 141 8.47 -15.04 9.76
N TRP A 142 9.59 -14.99 9.05
CA TRP A 142 10.81 -15.67 9.46
C TRP A 142 11.97 -14.68 9.49
N ALA A 143 12.55 -14.49 10.67
CA ALA A 143 13.79 -13.74 10.83
C ALA A 143 14.97 -14.61 10.37
N SER A 144 15.16 -14.72 9.06
CA SER A 144 16.23 -15.51 8.46
C SER A 144 17.60 -14.84 8.67
N PRO A 145 18.72 -15.57 8.46
CA PRO A 145 20.06 -15.01 8.53
C PRO A 145 20.31 -13.85 7.54
N VAL A 146 19.58 -13.81 6.43
CA VAL A 146 19.74 -12.80 5.36
C VAL A 146 18.71 -11.66 5.45
N GLY A 147 17.78 -11.72 6.41
CA GLY A 147 16.76 -10.70 6.63
C GLY A 147 15.36 -11.26 6.89
N PRO A 148 14.38 -10.39 7.20
CA PRO A 148 13.00 -10.80 7.41
C PRO A 148 12.38 -11.33 6.10
N VAL A 149 11.77 -12.51 6.17
CA VAL A 149 11.00 -13.13 5.09
C VAL A 149 9.52 -13.10 5.48
N ARG A 150 8.64 -12.75 4.54
CA ARG A 150 7.20 -12.71 4.73
C ARG A 150 6.50 -13.54 3.67
N LEU A 151 5.55 -14.36 4.11
CA LEU A 151 4.62 -15.09 3.25
C LEU A 151 3.21 -14.81 3.77
N ASP A 152 2.36 -14.21 2.94
CA ASP A 152 0.98 -13.86 3.28
C ASP A 152 -0.02 -14.54 2.37
N PHE A 153 -1.14 -14.93 2.97
CA PHE A 153 -2.34 -15.44 2.35
C PHE A 153 -3.45 -14.44 2.60
N ALA A 154 -3.85 -13.73 1.56
CA ALA A 154 -4.74 -12.59 1.66
C ALA A 154 -6.00 -12.77 0.81
N PHE A 155 -7.10 -12.18 1.25
CA PHE A 155 -8.38 -12.19 0.58
C PHE A 155 -8.92 -10.76 0.48
N GLY A 156 -9.21 -10.31 -0.73
CA GLY A 156 -9.99 -9.08 -0.95
C GLY A 156 -11.47 -9.33 -0.65
N LEU A 157 -12.06 -8.53 0.24
CA LEU A 157 -13.44 -8.69 0.71
C LEU A 157 -14.46 -7.98 -0.18
N ASP A 158 -14.03 -6.89 -0.80
CA ASP A 158 -14.86 -6.07 -1.68
C ASP A 158 -14.54 -6.37 -3.15
N GLN A 159 -15.36 -5.87 -4.06
CA GLN A 159 -15.18 -6.13 -5.48
C GLN A 159 -15.41 -4.91 -6.39
N PRO A 160 -14.90 -3.71 -6.07
CA PRO A 160 -14.98 -2.60 -7.01
C PRO A 160 -13.96 -2.79 -8.14
N GLY A 161 -14.46 -2.88 -9.37
CA GLY A 161 -13.63 -2.91 -10.58
C GLY A 161 -12.80 -4.17 -10.84
N GLY A 162 -12.84 -5.19 -9.98
CA GLY A 162 -12.14 -6.47 -10.17
C GLY A 162 -10.74 -6.55 -9.55
N GLY A 163 -10.12 -7.74 -9.58
CA GLY A 163 -8.82 -8.01 -8.96
C GLY A 163 -8.87 -8.39 -7.48
N SER A 164 -10.07 -8.51 -6.89
CA SER A 164 -10.26 -9.08 -5.55
C SER A 164 -10.30 -10.60 -5.58
N GLY A 165 -9.79 -11.21 -4.52
CA GLY A 165 -9.81 -12.66 -4.35
C GLY A 165 -8.65 -13.14 -3.49
N PHE A 166 -8.38 -14.43 -3.57
CA PHE A 166 -7.21 -15.01 -2.90
C PHE A 166 -5.92 -14.58 -3.60
N GLN A 167 -4.98 -14.05 -2.83
CA GLN A 167 -3.66 -13.62 -3.29
C GLN A 167 -2.59 -14.16 -2.34
N LEU A 168 -1.49 -14.64 -2.93
CA LEU A 168 -0.29 -15.03 -2.21
C LEU A 168 0.76 -13.94 -2.38
N HIS A 169 1.29 -13.43 -1.26
CA HIS A 169 2.31 -12.39 -1.27
C HIS A 169 3.60 -12.93 -0.66
N PHE A 170 4.73 -12.61 -1.28
CA PHE A 170 6.04 -13.00 -0.81
C PHE A 170 6.99 -11.80 -0.86
N SER A 171 7.67 -11.54 0.25
CA SER A 171 8.68 -10.49 0.28
C SER A 171 9.86 -10.83 1.19
N LEU A 172 11.02 -10.31 0.81
CA LEU A 172 12.27 -10.38 1.55
C LEU A 172 12.77 -8.95 1.75
N GLY A 173 13.02 -8.57 3.00
CA GLY A 173 13.58 -7.25 3.31
C GLY A 173 12.90 -6.55 4.47
N PRO A 174 13.20 -5.25 4.68
CA PRO A 174 12.61 -4.47 5.75
C PRO A 174 11.11 -4.31 5.57
N GLU A 175 10.40 -4.15 6.69
CA GLU A 175 8.94 -4.06 6.71
C GLU A 175 8.38 -2.65 6.51
N LEU A 176 9.21 -1.62 6.75
CA LEU A 176 8.87 -0.19 6.60
C LEU A 176 9.70 0.46 5.49
#